data_AF-A0A380P391-F1
#
_entry.id   AF-A0A380P391-F1
#
_cell.length_a   1.000
_cell.length_b   1.000
_cell.length_c   1.000
_cell.angle_alpha   90.00
_cell.angle_beta   90.00
_cell.angle_gamma   90.00
#
_symmetry.space_group_name_H-M   'P 1'
#
loop_
_entity.id
_entity.type
_entity.pdbx_description
1 polymer ?
#
loop_
_entity_poly.entity_id
_entity_poly.type
_entity_poly.pdbx_seq_one_letter_code
_entity_poly.pdbx_strand_id
1 'polypeptide(L)'
;MKFLHTADWHIGKELGDYSLLEQQQTAFEQILAIAQAHQVDAVLLAGDLYDRSIPPVDAVNALEPMLKRMNIEAGLPIFAVSGNHDGPTRLGAGKEWRENNQFYLRTTLAEAFEPIILVIRKFLCCHLSTR
;
A
#
# COMPACT_ATOMS: atom_id res chain seq x y z
N MET A 1 -9.39 16.40 3.28
CA MET A 1 -8.40 15.32 3.09
C MET A 1 -9.11 13.99 3.29
N LYS A 2 -8.86 13.00 2.43
CA LYS A 2 -9.50 11.67 2.47
C LYS A 2 -8.42 10.60 2.47
N PHE A 3 -8.49 9.66 3.39
CA PHE A 3 -7.63 8.49 3.41
C PHE A 3 -8.46 7.23 3.15
N LEU A 4 -7.89 6.27 2.44
CA LEU A 4 -8.35 4.89 2.48
C LEU A 4 -7.51 4.13 3.51
N HIS A 5 -8.15 3.45 4.45
CA HIS A 5 -7.48 2.65 5.47
C HIS A 5 -7.89 1.19 5.33
N THR A 6 -6.91 0.30 5.24
CA THR A 6 -7.07 -1.15 5.13
C THR A 6 -5.90 -1.86 5.81
N ALA A 7 -6.05 -3.15 6.08
CA ALA A 7 -5.09 -4.00 6.78
C ALA A 7 -5.33 -5.46 6.40
N ASP A 8 -4.49 -6.37 6.89
CA ASP A 8 -4.72 -7.82 6.87
C ASP A 8 -4.91 -8.40 5.46
N TRP A 9 -4.09 -7.95 4.50
CA TRP A 9 -4.15 -8.45 3.12
C TRP A 9 -3.74 -9.91 3.04
N HIS A 10 -2.79 -10.32 3.88
CA HIS A 10 -2.23 -11.67 3.96
C HIS A 10 -1.96 -12.28 2.57
N ILE A 11 -1.28 -11.54 1.69
CA ILE A 11 -1.02 -12.02 0.33
C ILE A 11 -0.26 -13.34 0.37
N GLY A 12 -0.75 -14.32 -0.41
CA GLY A 12 -0.22 -15.69 -0.43
C GLY A 12 -0.91 -16.65 0.54
N LYS A 13 -2.06 -16.28 1.10
CA LYS A 13 -2.83 -17.15 1.99
C LYS A 13 -3.41 -18.33 1.22
N GLU A 14 -3.34 -19.50 1.85
CA GLU A 14 -3.89 -20.77 1.35
C GLU A 14 -4.89 -21.32 2.37
N LEU A 15 -5.96 -21.95 1.88
CA LEU A 15 -6.93 -22.70 2.68
C LEU A 15 -6.88 -24.17 2.25
N GLY A 16 -6.06 -24.96 2.95
CA GLY A 16 -5.71 -26.30 2.49
C GLY A 16 -4.93 -26.21 1.17
N ASP A 17 -5.41 -26.91 0.13
CA ASP A 17 -4.78 -26.90 -1.19
C ASP A 17 -5.27 -25.74 -2.09
N TYR A 18 -6.08 -24.81 -1.55
CA TYR A 18 -6.66 -23.72 -2.32
C TYR A 18 -5.94 -22.39 -2.07
N SER A 19 -5.32 -21.85 -3.12
CA SER A 19 -4.72 -20.52 -3.10
C SER A 19 -5.79 -19.42 -3.19
N LEU A 20 -5.67 -18.38 -2.35
CA LEU A 20 -6.56 -17.22 -2.37
C LEU A 20 -6.07 -16.07 -3.27
N LEU A 21 -4.97 -16.26 -4.00
CA LEU A 21 -4.33 -15.18 -4.76
C LEU A 21 -5.27 -14.51 -5.78
N GLU A 22 -6.14 -15.28 -6.45
CA GLU A 22 -7.10 -14.72 -7.40
C GLU A 22 -8.14 -13.82 -6.71
N GLN A 23 -8.63 -14.24 -5.56
CA GLN A 23 -9.57 -13.44 -4.75
C GLN A 23 -8.86 -12.21 -4.17
N GLN A 24 -7.62 -12.35 -3.74
CA GLN A 24 -6.80 -11.25 -3.24
C GLN A 24 -6.53 -10.21 -4.33
N GLN A 25 -6.23 -10.64 -5.56
CA GLN A 25 -6.13 -9.74 -6.71
C GLN A 25 -7.45 -9.03 -6.97
N THR A 26 -8.57 -9.76 -6.98
CA THR A 26 -9.90 -9.16 -7.17
C THR A 26 -10.23 -8.12 -6.10
N ALA A 27 -9.92 -8.42 -4.83
CA ALA A 27 -10.10 -7.49 -3.72
C ALA A 27 -9.21 -6.25 -3.86
N PHE A 28 -7.95 -6.42 -4.27
CA PHE A 28 -7.06 -5.32 -4.56
C PHE A 28 -7.61 -4.38 -5.66
N GLU A 29 -8.13 -4.93 -6.76
CA GLU A 29 -8.75 -4.12 -7.82
C GLU A 29 -9.93 -3.30 -7.30
N GLN A 30 -10.75 -3.88 -6.41
CA GLN A 30 -11.87 -3.18 -5.78
C GLN A 30 -11.38 -2.06 -4.86
N ILE A 31 -10.36 -2.32 -4.03
CA ILE A 31 -9.75 -1.30 -3.15
C ILE A 31 -9.22 -0.13 -3.99
N LEU A 32 -8.51 -0.42 -5.08
CA LEU A 32 -7.96 0.61 -5.96
C LEU A 32 -9.07 1.41 -6.66
N ALA A 33 -10.11 0.75 -7.16
CA ALA A 33 -11.26 1.42 -7.76
C ALA A 33 -11.98 2.34 -6.77
N ILE A 34 -12.17 1.89 -5.52
CA ILE A 34 -12.74 2.70 -4.44
C ILE A 34 -11.86 3.93 -4.16
N ALA A 35 -10.54 3.74 -4.03
CA ALA A 35 -9.60 4.83 -3.80
C ALA A 35 -9.70 5.92 -4.89
N GLN A 36 -9.77 5.51 -6.15
CA GLN A 36 -9.89 6.41 -7.30
C GLN A 36 -11.25 7.09 -7.37
N ALA A 37 -12.34 6.34 -7.24
CA ALA A 37 -13.71 6.87 -7.29
C ALA A 37 -13.95 7.91 -6.20
N HIS A 38 -13.40 7.67 -5.01
CA HIS A 38 -13.48 8.58 -3.89
C HIS A 38 -12.36 9.62 -3.87
N GLN A 39 -11.47 9.68 -4.87
CA GLN A 39 -10.37 10.65 -4.96
C GLN A 39 -9.64 10.80 -3.62
N VAL A 40 -9.20 9.68 -3.05
CA VAL A 40 -8.45 9.69 -1.79
C VAL A 40 -7.08 10.33 -2.00
N ASP A 41 -6.59 10.97 -0.95
CA ASP A 41 -5.30 11.67 -0.96
C ASP A 41 -4.13 10.74 -0.63
N ALA A 42 -4.39 9.61 0.04
CA ALA A 42 -3.41 8.57 0.36
C ALA A 42 -4.07 7.28 0.88
N VAL A 43 -3.29 6.19 0.91
CA VAL A 43 -3.67 4.87 1.44
C VAL A 43 -2.87 4.54 2.70
N LEU A 44 -3.54 4.03 3.72
CA LEU A 44 -2.97 3.51 4.95
C LEU A 44 -3.11 1.98 4.96
N LEU A 45 -1.99 1.26 5.07
CA LEU A 45 -1.89 -0.19 5.18
C LEU A 45 -1.42 -0.56 6.59
N ALA A 46 -2.35 -0.95 7.47
CA ALA A 46 -2.08 -1.14 8.90
C ALA A 46 -1.56 -2.53 9.29
N GLY A 47 -0.72 -3.14 8.45
CA GLY A 47 -0.05 -4.41 8.76
C GLY A 47 -0.59 -5.61 8.01
N ASP A 48 0.15 -6.71 8.16
CA ASP A 48 -0.10 -8.04 7.61
C ASP A 48 -0.31 -8.02 6.10
N LEU A 49 0.69 -7.51 5.40
CA LEU A 49 0.71 -7.47 3.93
C LEU A 49 0.92 -8.89 3.36
N TYR A 50 1.79 -9.68 3.97
CA TYR A 50 1.99 -11.09 3.62
C TYR A 50 1.32 -12.02 4.64
N ASP A 51 0.91 -13.22 4.20
CA ASP A 51 0.39 -14.25 5.12
C ASP A 51 1.48 -14.82 6.05
N ARG A 52 2.74 -14.77 5.64
CA ARG A 52 3.87 -15.39 6.38
C ARG A 52 5.12 -14.52 6.32
N SER A 53 5.95 -14.63 7.35
CA SER A 53 7.17 -13.82 7.50
C SER A 53 8.26 -14.17 6.48
N ILE A 54 8.17 -15.38 5.93
CA ILE A 54 8.88 -15.83 4.73
C ILE A 54 7.80 -16.15 3.69
N PRO A 55 7.39 -15.16 2.87
CA PRO A 55 6.34 -15.37 1.89
C PRO A 55 6.83 -16.29 0.76
N PRO A 56 5.93 -17.10 0.16
CA PRO A 56 6.26 -17.87 -1.04
C PRO A 56 6.50 -16.96 -2.24
N VAL A 57 7.18 -17.47 -3.27
CA VAL A 57 7.53 -16.70 -4.48
C VAL A 57 6.29 -16.10 -5.15
N ASP A 58 5.20 -16.85 -5.23
CA ASP A 58 3.97 -16.38 -5.88
C ASP A 58 3.34 -15.20 -5.13
N ALA A 59 3.44 -15.16 -3.80
CA ALA A 59 2.97 -14.03 -3.01
C ALA A 59 3.80 -12.77 -3.26
N VAL A 60 5.13 -12.91 -3.36
CA VAL A 60 6.04 -11.80 -3.70
C VAL A 60 5.75 -11.28 -5.10
N ASN A 61 5.57 -12.19 -6.07
CA ASN A 61 5.22 -11.85 -7.44
C ASN A 61 3.84 -11.21 -7.57
N ALA A 62 2.93 -11.44 -6.62
CA ALA A 62 1.60 -10.82 -6.58
C ALA A 62 1.60 -9.43 -5.91
N LEU A 63 2.20 -9.29 -4.72
CA LEU A 63 2.11 -8.05 -3.94
C LEU A 63 2.87 -6.88 -4.58
N GLU A 64 4.07 -7.11 -5.10
CA GLU A 64 4.90 -6.03 -5.67
C GLU A 64 4.19 -5.28 -6.83
N PRO A 65 3.60 -5.96 -7.84
CA PRO A 65 2.79 -5.29 -8.86
C PRO A 65 1.57 -4.54 -8.31
N MET A 66 0.88 -5.08 -7.30
CA MET A 66 -0.26 -4.42 -6.65
C MET A 66 0.18 -3.08 -6.04
N LEU A 67 1.25 -3.10 -5.23
CA LEU A 67 1.77 -1.90 -4.58
C LEU A 67 2.30 -0.89 -5.60
N LYS A 68 3.00 -1.34 -6.64
CA LYS A 68 3.46 -0.47 -7.74
C LYS A 68 2.28 0.19 -8.46
N ARG A 69 1.22 -0.56 -8.77
CA ARG A 69 0.04 -0.03 -9.46
C ARG A 69 -0.71 0.99 -8.61
N MET A 70 -0.83 0.76 -7.31
CA MET A 70 -1.44 1.72 -6.39
C MET A 70 -0.56 2.98 -6.20
N ASN A 71 0.75 2.80 -5.97
CA ASN A 71 1.63 3.90 -5.63
C ASN A 71 2.11 4.72 -6.83
N ILE A 72 2.69 4.04 -7.83
CA ILE A 72 3.34 4.70 -8.96
C ILE A 72 2.31 5.01 -10.05
N GLU A 73 1.51 4.03 -10.45
CA GLU A 73 0.63 4.17 -11.62
C GLU A 73 -0.62 4.99 -11.30
N ALA A 74 -1.24 4.76 -10.14
CA ALA A 74 -2.37 5.56 -9.66
C ALA A 74 -1.94 6.82 -8.88
N GLY A 75 -0.64 7.00 -8.61
CA GLY A 75 -0.10 8.17 -7.94
C GLY A 75 -0.57 8.34 -6.49
N LEU A 76 -0.95 7.26 -5.80
CA LEU A 76 -1.43 7.31 -4.42
C LEU A 76 -0.25 7.14 -3.46
N PRO A 77 0.04 8.13 -2.58
CA PRO A 77 0.97 7.92 -1.48
C PRO A 77 0.49 6.76 -0.60
N ILE A 78 1.42 5.90 -0.19
CA ILE A 78 1.15 4.75 0.67
C ILE A 78 1.90 4.94 1.99
N PHE A 79 1.17 4.76 3.09
CA PHE A 79 1.72 4.65 4.42
C PHE A 79 1.46 3.23 4.92
N ALA A 80 2.50 2.49 5.24
CA ALA A 80 2.37 1.11 5.67
C ALA A 80 3.17 0.84 6.93
N VAL A 81 2.70 -0.10 7.73
CA VAL A 81 3.45 -0.70 8.83
C VAL A 81 3.52 -2.21 8.62
N SER A 82 4.56 -2.86 9.12
CA SER A 82 4.57 -4.33 9.19
C SER A 82 3.64 -4.82 10.30
N GLY A 83 2.88 -5.89 10.04
CA GLY A 83 2.15 -6.61 11.07
C GLY A 83 2.97 -7.77 11.67
N ASN A 84 2.33 -8.65 12.43
CA ASN A 84 2.98 -9.79 13.08
C ASN A 84 3.23 -10.96 12.12
N HIS A 85 2.55 -11.01 10.98
CA HIS A 85 2.82 -11.99 9.92
C HIS A 85 3.98 -11.55 9.01
N ASP A 86 4.29 -10.26 8.95
CA ASP A 86 5.31 -9.73 8.07
C ASP A 86 6.73 -9.96 8.61
N GLY A 87 7.66 -10.34 7.72
CA GLY A 87 9.08 -10.38 8.06
C GLY A 87 9.70 -8.98 7.93
N PRO A 88 10.05 -8.26 9.01
CA PRO A 88 10.35 -6.82 8.96
C PRO A 88 11.55 -6.48 8.07
N THR A 89 12.60 -7.31 8.07
CA THR A 89 13.77 -7.14 7.20
C THR A 89 13.44 -7.36 5.73
N ARG A 90 12.60 -8.36 5.42
CA ARG A 90 12.24 -8.72 4.04
C ARG A 90 11.27 -7.69 3.47
N LEU A 91 10.22 -7.37 4.21
CA LEU A 91 9.24 -6.37 3.80
C LEU A 91 9.87 -4.98 3.68
N GLY A 92 10.84 -4.65 4.54
CA GLY A 92 11.59 -3.39 4.52
C GLY A 92 12.63 -3.26 3.39
N ALA A 93 12.86 -4.30 2.58
CA ALA A 93 13.83 -4.24 1.49
C ALA A 93 13.50 -3.11 0.50
N GLY A 94 14.49 -2.32 0.09
CA GLY A 94 14.25 -1.20 -0.84
C GLY A 94 13.49 -0.01 -0.23
N LYS A 95 13.56 0.19 1.08
CA LYS A 95 12.93 1.34 1.77
C LYS A 95 13.29 2.68 1.12
N GLU A 96 14.57 2.95 0.88
CA GLU A 96 15.07 4.24 0.41
C GLU A 96 14.41 4.69 -0.91
N TRP A 97 14.35 3.81 -1.91
CA TRP A 97 13.75 4.17 -3.20
C TRP A 97 12.22 4.26 -3.12
N ARG A 98 11.57 3.48 -2.23
CA ARG A 98 10.13 3.56 -2.00
C ARG A 98 9.72 4.89 -1.39
N GLU A 99 10.50 5.40 -0.43
CA GLU A 99 10.24 6.72 0.17
C GLU A 99 10.34 7.85 -0.86
N ASN A 100 11.26 7.76 -1.82
CA ASN A 100 11.37 8.71 -2.93
C ASN A 100 10.13 8.71 -3.86
N ASN A 101 9.31 7.66 -3.80
CA ASN A 101 8.05 7.51 -4.53
C ASN A 101 6.82 7.66 -3.61
N GLN A 102 6.99 8.27 -2.43
CA GLN A 102 5.91 8.49 -1.47
C GLN A 102 5.27 7.18 -0.95
N PHE A 103 6.03 6.09 -0.94
CA PHE A 103 5.69 4.87 -0.22
C PHE A 103 6.53 4.78 1.05
N TYR A 104 5.90 5.12 2.16
CA TYR A 104 6.50 5.12 3.48
C TYR A 104 6.10 3.85 4.24
N LEU A 105 7.02 2.88 4.29
CA LEU A 105 6.88 1.67 5.09
C LEU A 105 7.73 1.76 6.36
N ARG A 106 7.12 1.49 7.52
CA ARG A 106 7.84 1.29 8.80
C ARG A 106 7.80 -0.18 9.17
N THR A 107 8.95 -0.77 9.47
CA THR A 107 9.03 -2.18 9.87
C THR A 107 9.65 -2.40 11.24
N THR A 108 10.04 -1.31 11.92
CA THR A 108 10.61 -1.35 13.27
C THR A 108 9.90 -0.40 14.21
N LEU A 109 9.94 -0.71 15.52
CA LEU A 109 9.37 0.15 16.55
C LEU A 109 10.04 1.52 16.62
N ALA A 110 11.37 1.59 16.40
CA ALA A 110 12.08 2.87 16.43
C ALA A 110 11.53 3.86 15.40
N GLU A 111 11.17 3.37 14.21
CA GLU A 111 10.61 4.21 13.15
C GLU A 111 9.17 4.68 13.43
N ALA A 112 8.46 4.06 14.38
CA ALA A 112 7.11 4.48 14.75
C ALA A 112 7.09 5.88 15.39
N PHE A 113 8.24 6.34 15.88
CA PHE A 113 8.41 7.66 16.47
C PHE A 113 8.93 8.71 15.48
N GLU A 114 9.22 8.31 14.24
CA GLU A 114 9.68 9.21 13.17
C GLU A 114 8.48 9.72 12.37
N PRO A 115 8.14 11.02 12.45
CA PRO A 115 6.97 11.55 11.75
C PRO A 115 7.19 11.54 10.24
N ILE A 116 6.15 11.18 9.48
CA ILE A 116 6.14 11.30 8.03
C ILE A 116 5.39 12.58 7.65
N ILE A 117 6.05 13.48 6.93
CA ILE A 117 5.46 14.75 6.48
C ILE A 117 4.86 14.58 5.09
N LEU A 118 3.52 14.61 5.03
CA LEU A 118 2.79 14.57 3.76
C LEU A 118 2.52 15.99 3.25
N VAL A 119 2.98 16.28 2.03
CA VAL A 119 2.68 17.55 1.34
C VAL A 119 1.68 17.28 0.22
N ILE A 120 0.39 17.56 0.47
CA ILE A 120 -0.66 17.42 -0.56
C ILE A 120 -0.77 18.73 -1.34
N ARG A 121 -0.34 18.73 -2.61
CA ARG A 121 -0.54 19.86 -3.52
C ARG A 121 -1.79 19.65 -4.38
N LYS A 122 -2.96 20.05 -3.89
CA LYS A 122 -4.13 20.24 -4.76
C LYS A 122 -4.06 21.63 -5.38
N PHE A 123 -3.52 21.73 -6.59
CA PHE A 123 -3.69 22.94 -7.40
C PHE A 123 -5.14 23.01 -7.88
N LEU A 124 -5.98 23.78 -7.18
CA LEU A 124 -7.19 24.31 -7.79
C LEU A 124 -6.77 25.45 -8.72
N CYS A 125 -6.52 25.12 -9.99
CA CYS A 125 -6.56 26.14 -11.03
C CYS A 125 -8.03 26.54 -11.19
N CYS A 126 -8.46 27.57 -10.43
CA CYS A 126 -9.70 28.27 -10.73
C CYS A 126 -9.54 28.90 -12.11
N HIS A 127 -10.05 28.24 -13.14
CA HIS A 127 -10.36 28.88 -14.40
C HIS A 127 -11.54 29.84 -14.12
N LEU A 128 -11.22 31.05 -13.64
CA LEU A 128 -12.12 32.18 -13.73
C LEU A 128 -12.22 32.53 -15.21
N SER A 129 -13.14 31.87 -15.90
CA SER A 129 -13.65 32.36 -17.18
C SER A 129 -14.36 33.68 -16.89
N THR A 130 -13.62 34.78 -16.98
CA THR A 130 -14.22 36.08 -17.19
C THR A 130 -14.34 36.28 -18.70
N ARG A 131 -15.60 36.24 -19.16
CA ARG A 131 -16.13 36.53 -20.51
C ARG A 131 -16.16 35.37 -21.48
#